data_AF-A0A932QMT6-F1
#
_entry.id   AF-A0A932QMT6-F1
#
_cell.length_a   1.000
_cell.length_b   1.000
_cell.length_c   1.000
_cell.angle_alpha   90.00
_cell.angle_beta   90.00
_cell.angle_gamma   90.00
#
_symmetry.space_group_name_H-M   'P 1'
#
loop_
_entity.id
_entity.type
_entity.pdbx_description
1 polymer ?
#
loop_
_entity_poly.entity_id
_entity_poly.type
_entity_poly.pdbx_seq_one_letter_code
_entity_poly.pdbx_strand_id
1 'polypeptide(L)'
;MKPFLKLFILLPLFFLAAAIGHSRLIVQSVKTQETDPRSVWQREIADLTRSRGVAQALAYVATRSRTDQAYQAVCHELMHEVGHQAYRLFLKENRVSVTTDGSACAFGFYHGVMEAWIGKGGDKSKAIAFCTMVDKTLGQSKNSFYQCWHGIGHGAVVPHERKLWGNPDGMVAPALTVCARMASPGPEFTNCKSGVYAGVAIFIMENQYGLDLQSADPLALCESEHEEGKIRCIGSMMPALFKQWHHDMGQTWNILEERLPKALLVHAANALGSSAAIERITLAIITAGCEHMGHPYSDSCLTGYKETQELL
;
A
#
# COMPACT_ATOMS: atom_id res chain seq x y z
N MET A 1 -27.81 75.97 -43.11
CA MET A 1 -28.90 75.70 -44.07
C MET A 1 -29.28 74.22 -43.97
N LYS A 2 -30.52 73.92 -43.56
CA LYS A 2 -31.23 72.63 -43.74
C LYS A 2 -31.81 72.59 -45.18
N PRO A 3 -32.19 71.44 -45.80
CA PRO A 3 -33.39 70.63 -45.44
C PRO A 3 -33.12 69.10 -45.44
N PHE A 4 -33.69 68.27 -44.56
CA PHE A 4 -35.04 67.70 -44.54
C PHE A 4 -35.51 67.00 -45.84
N LEU A 5 -35.53 65.66 -45.85
CA LEU A 5 -36.68 64.91 -46.38
C LEU A 5 -36.83 63.53 -45.72
N LYS A 6 -38.07 63.29 -45.28
CA LYS A 6 -38.57 62.09 -44.62
C LYS A 6 -38.88 61.02 -45.66
N LEU A 7 -38.72 59.73 -45.32
CA LEU A 7 -39.60 58.70 -45.88
C LEU A 7 -40.00 57.71 -44.80
N PHE A 8 -41.31 57.73 -44.51
CA PHE A 8 -42.06 56.78 -43.72
C PHE A 8 -42.27 55.51 -44.55
N ILE A 9 -42.01 54.34 -43.96
CA ILE A 9 -42.73 53.11 -44.34
C ILE A 9 -43.32 52.53 -43.05
N LEU A 10 -44.63 52.41 -43.08
CA LEU A 10 -45.53 51.85 -42.08
C LEU A 10 -45.73 50.35 -42.32
N LEU A 11 -46.15 49.68 -41.23
CA LEU A 11 -46.83 48.38 -41.08
C LEU A 11 -45.96 47.11 -40.88
N PRO A 12 -46.46 46.12 -40.11
CA PRO A 12 -47.38 46.19 -38.97
C PRO A 12 -46.87 45.46 -37.72
N LEU A 13 -47.36 45.93 -36.56
CA LEU A 13 -47.41 45.14 -35.33
C LEU A 13 -48.17 43.84 -35.59
N PHE A 14 -47.49 42.70 -35.48
CA PHE A 14 -48.13 41.46 -35.06
C PHE A 14 -47.78 41.22 -33.60
N PHE A 15 -48.82 41.32 -32.78
CA PHE A 15 -48.87 40.73 -31.45
C PHE A 15 -48.56 39.23 -31.54
N LEU A 16 -47.50 38.77 -30.88
CA LEU A 16 -47.54 37.45 -30.25
C LEU A 16 -47.10 37.59 -28.80
N ALA A 17 -48.07 37.30 -27.94
CA ALA A 17 -47.94 37.22 -26.52
C ALA A 17 -47.07 36.03 -26.10
N ALA A 18 -46.34 36.24 -25.01
CA ALA A 18 -46.07 35.30 -23.93
C ALA A 18 -45.55 33.89 -24.27
N ALA A 19 -44.26 33.68 -24.00
CA ALA A 19 -43.82 32.54 -23.17
C ALA A 19 -42.50 32.89 -22.48
N ILE A 20 -42.60 33.23 -21.19
CA ILE A 20 -41.47 33.32 -20.27
C ILE A 20 -40.96 31.89 -20.07
N GLY A 21 -39.98 31.46 -20.86
CA GLY A 21 -39.22 30.25 -20.64
C GLY A 21 -37.92 30.57 -19.91
N HIS A 22 -37.97 30.68 -18.58
CA HIS A 22 -36.75 30.61 -17.77
C HIS A 22 -36.22 29.18 -17.86
N SER A 23 -35.38 28.90 -18.85
CA SER A 23 -34.57 27.69 -18.88
C SER A 23 -33.52 27.80 -17.76
N ARG A 24 -33.94 27.51 -16.52
CA ARG A 24 -33.02 27.07 -15.48
C ARG A 24 -32.37 25.79 -16.00
N LEU A 25 -31.16 25.93 -16.53
CA LEU A 25 -30.23 24.82 -16.64
C LEU A 25 -30.01 24.29 -15.22
N ILE A 26 -30.83 23.32 -14.84
CA ILE A 26 -30.53 22.43 -13.72
C ILE A 26 -29.32 21.63 -14.19
N VAL A 27 -28.13 22.14 -13.88
CA VAL A 27 -26.94 21.30 -13.79
C VAL A 27 -27.21 20.36 -12.62
N GLN A 28 -27.88 19.24 -12.91
CA GLN A 28 -27.85 18.09 -12.04
C GLN A 28 -26.38 17.71 -11.99
N SER A 29 -25.71 18.03 -10.88
CA SER A 29 -24.42 17.45 -10.56
C SER A 29 -24.62 15.95 -10.61
N VAL A 30 -24.05 15.29 -11.61
CA VAL A 30 -23.88 13.85 -11.60
C VAL A 30 -23.01 13.56 -10.38
N LYS A 31 -23.63 13.22 -9.25
CA LYS A 31 -22.94 12.50 -8.19
C LYS A 31 -22.54 11.19 -8.85
N THR A 32 -21.29 11.09 -9.27
CA THR A 32 -20.67 9.81 -9.59
C THR A 32 -20.80 8.98 -8.33
N GLN A 33 -21.78 8.08 -8.33
CA GLN A 33 -21.98 7.13 -7.26
C GLN A 33 -20.78 6.21 -7.33
N GLU A 34 -19.79 6.44 -6.45
CA GLU A 34 -18.63 5.57 -6.39
C GLU A 34 -19.08 4.15 -6.13
N THR A 35 -18.74 3.27 -7.07
CA THR A 35 -19.13 1.87 -7.04
C THR A 35 -18.11 0.99 -6.32
N ASP A 36 -16.93 1.52 -5.98
CA ASP A 36 -15.91 0.80 -5.22
C ASP A 36 -16.02 1.15 -3.72
N PRO A 37 -16.47 0.22 -2.85
CA PRO A 37 -16.53 0.44 -1.40
C PRO A 37 -15.21 0.93 -0.80
N ARG A 38 -14.06 0.55 -1.38
CA ARG A 38 -12.74 0.98 -0.88
C ARG A 38 -12.56 2.48 -0.93
N SER A 39 -12.92 3.11 -2.05
CA SER A 39 -12.81 4.56 -2.24
C SER A 39 -13.69 5.35 -1.26
N VAL A 40 -14.86 4.80 -0.92
CA VAL A 40 -15.75 5.35 0.11
C VAL A 40 -15.10 5.26 1.49
N TRP A 41 -14.58 4.10 1.87
CA TRP A 41 -13.91 3.90 3.17
C TRP A 41 -12.63 4.72 3.32
N GLN A 42 -11.83 4.85 2.26
CA GLN A 42 -10.62 5.70 2.25
C GLN A 42 -10.98 7.15 2.58
N ARG A 43 -12.02 7.70 1.94
CA ARG A 43 -12.47 9.06 2.27
C ARG A 43 -13.02 9.18 3.68
N GLU A 44 -13.81 8.22 4.12
CA GLU A 44 -14.35 8.19 5.48
C GLU A 44 -13.22 8.21 6.52
N ILE A 45 -12.21 7.37 6.34
CA ILE A 45 -11.02 7.32 7.20
C ILE A 45 -10.23 8.63 7.13
N ALA A 46 -10.08 9.20 5.96
CA ALA A 46 -9.38 10.47 5.79
C ALA A 46 -10.08 11.61 6.55
N ASP A 47 -11.42 11.67 6.47
CA ASP A 47 -12.24 12.64 7.18
C ASP A 47 -12.22 12.40 8.69
N LEU A 48 -12.32 11.14 9.13
CA LEU A 48 -12.22 10.77 10.53
C LEU A 48 -10.86 11.16 11.12
N THR A 49 -9.77 10.86 10.41
CA THR A 49 -8.40 11.18 10.86
C THR A 49 -8.21 12.70 11.00
N ARG A 50 -8.72 13.49 10.04
CA ARG A 50 -8.64 14.96 10.10
C ARG A 50 -9.50 15.57 11.21
N SER A 51 -10.71 15.06 11.40
CA SER A 51 -11.68 15.66 12.31
C SER A 51 -11.53 15.20 13.77
N ARG A 52 -11.13 13.94 13.99
CA ARG A 52 -11.06 13.33 15.32
C ARG A 52 -9.64 12.96 15.76
N GLY A 53 -8.68 12.95 14.85
CA GLY A 53 -7.28 12.62 15.13
C GLY A 53 -6.91 11.18 14.79
N VAL A 54 -5.61 10.92 14.81
CA VAL A 54 -5.01 9.63 14.40
C VAL A 54 -5.45 8.48 15.30
N ALA A 55 -5.38 8.64 16.62
CA ALA A 55 -5.72 7.57 17.56
C ALA A 55 -7.16 7.06 17.38
N GLN A 56 -8.12 7.95 17.16
CA GLN A 56 -9.52 7.63 16.93
C GLN A 56 -9.73 6.91 15.60
N ALA A 57 -9.00 7.32 14.54
CA ALA A 57 -9.05 6.64 13.25
C ALA A 57 -8.44 5.23 13.32
N LEU A 58 -7.31 5.05 14.01
CA LEU A 58 -6.70 3.73 14.23
C LEU A 58 -7.67 2.78 14.97
N ALA A 59 -8.26 3.24 16.07
CA ALA A 59 -9.23 2.46 16.82
C ALA A 59 -10.46 2.08 15.98
N TYR A 60 -10.92 3.00 15.11
CA TYR A 60 -12.03 2.75 14.19
C TYR A 60 -11.70 1.64 13.20
N VAL A 61 -10.57 1.74 12.49
CA VAL A 61 -10.13 0.73 11.52
C VAL A 61 -9.95 -0.64 12.19
N ALA A 62 -9.26 -0.68 13.34
CA ALA A 62 -9.01 -1.91 14.09
C ALA A 62 -10.30 -2.56 14.63
N THR A 63 -11.32 -1.78 14.95
CA THR A 63 -12.62 -2.31 15.40
C THR A 63 -13.44 -2.80 14.21
N ARG A 64 -13.45 -2.04 13.12
CA ARG A 64 -14.24 -2.37 11.93
C ARG A 64 -13.70 -3.61 11.23
N SER A 65 -12.37 -3.76 11.12
CA SER A 65 -11.74 -4.95 10.53
C SER A 65 -12.13 -6.25 11.25
N ARG A 66 -12.36 -6.20 12.57
CA ARG A 66 -12.81 -7.38 13.36
C ARG A 66 -14.28 -7.76 13.16
N THR A 67 -15.08 -6.86 12.60
CA THR A 67 -16.55 -7.03 12.54
C THR A 67 -17.12 -7.03 11.12
N ASP A 68 -16.32 -6.66 10.12
CA ASP A 68 -16.73 -6.59 8.72
C ASP A 68 -15.67 -7.26 7.83
N GLN A 69 -16.00 -8.42 7.26
CA GLN A 69 -15.08 -9.23 6.48
C GLN A 69 -14.60 -8.50 5.20
N ALA A 70 -15.46 -7.71 4.56
CA ALA A 70 -15.11 -6.95 3.36
C ALA A 70 -14.16 -5.80 3.72
N TYR A 71 -14.39 -5.15 4.87
CA TYR A 71 -13.49 -4.14 5.39
C TYR A 71 -12.13 -4.72 5.79
N GLN A 72 -12.13 -5.88 6.46
CA GLN A 72 -10.90 -6.58 6.84
C GLN A 72 -10.04 -6.90 5.61
N ALA A 73 -10.65 -7.22 4.46
CA ALA A 73 -9.93 -7.59 3.23
C ALA A 73 -9.05 -6.47 2.68
N VAL A 74 -9.37 -5.23 3.02
CA VAL A 74 -8.65 -4.05 2.55
C VAL A 74 -8.08 -3.23 3.71
N CYS A 75 -8.12 -3.77 4.93
CA CYS A 75 -7.85 -2.97 6.12
C CYS A 75 -6.39 -2.51 6.20
N HIS A 76 -5.46 -3.25 5.61
CA HIS A 76 -4.07 -2.83 5.48
C HIS A 76 -3.93 -1.56 4.62
N GLU A 77 -4.52 -1.54 3.42
CA GLU A 77 -4.56 -0.37 2.54
C GLU A 77 -5.25 0.83 3.22
N LEU A 78 -6.33 0.57 3.95
CA LEU A 78 -7.03 1.60 4.72
C LEU A 78 -6.16 2.18 5.86
N MET A 79 -5.31 1.37 6.49
CA MET A 79 -4.33 1.85 7.46
C MET A 79 -3.25 2.72 6.82
N HIS A 80 -2.85 2.45 5.57
CA HIS A 80 -1.94 3.35 4.84
C HIS A 80 -2.56 4.75 4.74
N GLU A 81 -3.86 4.85 4.42
CA GLU A 81 -4.55 6.15 4.34
C GLU A 81 -4.54 6.89 5.68
N VAL A 82 -4.75 6.21 6.82
CA VAL A 82 -4.56 6.83 8.15
C VAL A 82 -3.15 7.39 8.29
N GLY A 83 -2.13 6.61 7.88
CA GLY A 83 -0.73 7.02 7.91
C GLY A 83 -0.42 8.24 7.03
N HIS A 84 -0.98 8.28 5.81
CA HIS A 84 -0.82 9.39 4.88
C HIS A 84 -1.40 10.69 5.46
N GLN A 85 -2.55 10.61 6.14
CA GLN A 85 -3.13 11.75 6.84
C GLN A 85 -2.33 12.13 8.10
N ALA A 86 -1.84 11.14 8.86
CA ALA A 86 -1.02 11.37 10.04
C ALA A 86 0.28 12.11 9.70
N TYR A 87 0.93 11.79 8.58
CA TYR A 87 2.08 12.56 8.08
C TYR A 87 1.74 14.05 7.90
N ARG A 88 0.59 14.36 7.28
CA ARG A 88 0.16 15.76 7.08
C ARG A 88 -0.07 16.48 8.41
N LEU A 89 -0.69 15.81 9.39
CA LEU A 89 -0.92 16.34 10.73
C LEU A 89 0.39 16.50 11.52
N PHE A 90 1.33 15.57 11.37
CA PHE A 90 2.63 15.64 12.03
C PHE A 90 3.42 16.85 11.57
N LEU A 91 3.53 17.05 10.25
CA LEU A 91 4.29 18.18 9.69
C LEU A 91 3.71 19.54 10.06
N LYS A 92 2.38 19.66 10.11
CA LYS A 92 1.71 20.94 10.34
C LYS A 92 1.60 21.28 11.82
N GLU A 93 1.31 20.30 12.66
CA GLU A 93 0.79 20.55 14.00
C GLU A 93 1.55 19.76 15.09
N ASN A 94 2.43 18.82 14.74
CA ASN A 94 3.09 17.90 15.68
C ASN A 94 2.08 17.16 16.61
N ARG A 95 0.91 16.82 16.06
CA ARG A 95 -0.26 16.28 16.81
C ARG A 95 -0.50 14.78 16.65
N VAL A 96 0.50 14.00 16.24
CA VAL A 96 0.30 12.55 16.09
C VAL A 96 0.51 11.87 17.44
N SER A 97 -0.55 11.23 17.93
CA SER A 97 -0.49 10.25 19.01
C SER A 97 -0.61 8.86 18.41
N VAL A 98 0.42 8.04 18.60
CA VAL A 98 0.41 6.64 18.17
C VAL A 98 -0.10 5.75 19.30
N THR A 99 -0.90 4.75 18.95
CA THR A 99 -1.44 3.75 19.88
C THR A 99 -1.06 2.35 19.41
N THR A 100 -1.30 1.34 20.23
CA THR A 100 -1.11 -0.08 19.85
C THR A 100 -1.99 -0.50 18.67
N ASP A 101 -3.09 0.22 18.41
CA ASP A 101 -3.93 -0.03 17.22
C ASP A 101 -3.20 0.32 15.92
N GLY A 102 -2.11 1.08 15.96
CA GLY A 102 -1.23 1.32 14.81
C GLY A 102 -0.64 0.04 14.22
N SER A 103 -0.55 -1.02 15.01
CA SER A 103 -0.08 -2.34 14.57
C SER A 103 -1.16 -3.20 13.93
N ALA A 104 -2.44 -2.84 14.07
CA ALA A 104 -3.55 -3.60 13.48
C ALA A 104 -3.42 -3.65 11.95
N CYS A 105 -3.98 -4.71 11.35
CA CYS A 105 -3.92 -4.92 9.90
C CYS A 105 -2.49 -4.91 9.37
N ALA A 106 -1.63 -5.73 9.98
CA ALA A 106 -0.23 -5.90 9.60
C ALA A 106 0.55 -4.58 9.48
N PHE A 107 0.41 -3.68 10.46
CA PHE A 107 1.23 -2.46 10.59
C PHE A 107 1.12 -1.43 9.46
N GLY A 108 0.09 -1.50 8.61
CA GLY A 108 -0.07 -0.62 7.44
C GLY A 108 -0.05 0.88 7.76
N PHE A 109 -0.37 1.27 9.01
CA PHE A 109 -0.28 2.66 9.44
C PHE A 109 1.14 3.20 9.32
N TYR A 110 2.13 2.46 9.84
CA TYR A 110 3.52 2.90 9.84
C TYR A 110 4.10 2.94 8.42
N HIS A 111 3.70 1.97 7.57
CA HIS A 111 4.03 1.96 6.15
C HIS A 111 3.51 3.23 5.48
N GLY A 112 2.22 3.53 5.63
CA GLY A 112 1.60 4.73 5.08
C GLY A 112 2.26 6.04 5.53
N VAL A 113 2.60 6.19 6.82
CA VAL A 113 3.29 7.41 7.28
C VAL A 113 4.61 7.58 6.51
N MET A 114 5.39 6.51 6.38
CA MET A 114 6.70 6.58 5.72
C MET A 114 6.62 6.67 4.20
N GLU A 115 5.63 6.05 3.56
CA GLU A 115 5.32 6.25 2.13
C GLU A 115 5.06 7.73 1.83
N ALA A 116 4.16 8.35 2.60
CA ALA A 116 3.82 9.75 2.43
C ALA A 116 4.99 10.68 2.76
N TRP A 117 5.90 10.25 3.64
CA TRP A 117 7.06 11.03 4.07
C TRP A 117 8.24 10.90 3.12
N ILE A 118 8.80 9.70 3.00
CA ILE A 118 10.01 9.40 2.24
C ILE A 118 9.70 9.45 0.75
N GLY A 119 8.56 8.88 0.33
CA GLY A 119 8.10 8.89 -1.06
C GLY A 119 7.69 10.27 -1.58
N LYS A 120 7.82 11.34 -0.77
CA LYS A 120 7.69 12.74 -1.22
C LYS A 120 8.98 13.54 -1.02
N GLY A 121 10.10 12.88 -0.75
CA GLY A 121 11.38 13.53 -0.50
C GLY A 121 11.44 14.30 0.83
N GLY A 122 10.65 13.90 1.83
CA GLY A 122 10.64 14.53 3.14
C GLY A 122 11.95 14.37 3.91
N ASP A 123 12.08 15.15 5.00
CA ASP A 123 13.26 15.15 5.86
C ASP A 123 13.47 13.78 6.53
N LYS A 124 14.60 13.14 6.21
CA LYS A 124 14.96 11.79 6.70
C LYS A 124 15.20 11.76 8.20
N SER A 125 15.80 12.81 8.77
CA SER A 125 16.06 12.89 10.21
C SER A 125 14.76 12.94 11.00
N LYS A 126 13.74 13.61 10.47
CA LYS A 126 12.41 13.62 11.08
C LYS A 126 11.66 12.30 10.92
N ALA A 127 11.82 11.60 9.80
CA ALA A 127 11.27 10.25 9.65
C ALA A 127 11.88 9.27 10.69
N ILE A 128 13.20 9.34 10.88
CA ILE A 128 13.90 8.58 11.94
C ILE A 128 13.36 8.97 13.32
N ALA A 129 13.22 10.27 13.59
CA ALA A 129 12.68 10.76 14.86
C ALA A 129 11.25 10.25 15.12
N PHE A 130 10.42 10.12 14.07
CA PHE A 130 9.10 9.51 14.18
C PHE A 130 9.22 8.03 14.56
N CYS A 131 10.05 7.23 13.88
CA CYS A 131 10.23 5.82 14.25
C CYS A 131 10.77 5.66 15.68
N THR A 132 11.71 6.52 16.11
CA THR A 132 12.19 6.54 17.51
C THR A 132 11.10 6.94 18.50
N MET A 133 10.19 7.84 18.13
CA MET A 133 9.02 8.18 18.96
C MET A 133 8.09 6.98 19.10
N VAL A 134 7.82 6.24 18.01
CA VAL A 134 7.01 5.00 18.04
C VAL A 134 7.60 4.00 19.03
N ASP A 135 8.91 3.75 18.97
CA ASP A 135 9.61 2.86 19.90
C ASP A 135 9.51 3.32 21.36
N LYS A 136 9.71 4.62 21.62
CA LYS A 136 9.60 5.17 22.98
C LYS A 136 8.17 5.11 23.53
N THR A 137 7.17 5.36 22.71
CA THR A 137 5.77 5.45 23.15
C THR A 137 5.14 4.09 23.37
N LEU A 138 5.40 3.13 22.49
CA LEU A 138 4.76 1.81 22.55
C LEU A 138 5.70 0.74 23.13
N GLY A 139 6.94 1.11 23.46
CA GLY A 139 8.02 0.16 23.67
C GLY A 139 8.30 -0.65 22.40
N GLN A 140 9.06 -1.73 22.55
CA GLN A 140 9.19 -2.76 21.51
C GLN A 140 7.90 -3.58 21.35
N SER A 141 6.70 -2.98 21.49
CA SER A 141 5.44 -3.64 21.14
C SER A 141 5.58 -4.31 19.76
N LYS A 142 5.75 -5.63 19.82
CA LYS A 142 5.94 -6.63 18.77
C LYS A 142 6.19 -6.05 17.36
N ASN A 143 7.37 -5.48 17.11
CA ASN A 143 7.86 -5.06 15.79
C ASN A 143 7.41 -3.69 15.24
N SER A 144 6.59 -2.87 15.90
CA SER A 144 6.14 -1.57 15.33
C SER A 144 7.28 -0.64 14.93
N PHE A 145 8.36 -0.58 15.71
CA PHE A 145 9.58 0.17 15.37
C PHE A 145 10.21 -0.34 14.07
N TYR A 146 10.39 -1.65 13.93
CA TYR A 146 10.96 -2.26 12.73
C TYR A 146 10.03 -2.14 11.52
N GLN A 147 8.71 -2.14 11.74
CA GLN A 147 7.72 -1.90 10.69
C GLN A 147 7.70 -0.44 10.23
N CYS A 148 8.06 0.50 11.10
CA CYS A 148 8.36 1.88 10.69
C CYS A 148 9.58 1.91 9.74
N TRP A 149 10.65 1.19 10.06
CA TRP A 149 11.79 1.05 9.15
C TRP A 149 11.44 0.35 7.84
N HIS A 150 10.59 -0.67 7.88
CA HIS A 150 10.03 -1.30 6.69
C HIS A 150 9.28 -0.28 5.82
N GLY A 151 8.45 0.57 6.43
CA GLY A 151 7.77 1.66 5.75
C GLY A 151 8.73 2.66 5.05
N ILE A 152 9.92 2.92 5.61
CA ILE A 152 10.93 3.76 4.95
C ILE A 152 11.34 3.14 3.61
N GLY A 153 11.47 1.81 3.54
CA GLY A 153 11.74 1.09 2.30
C GLY A 153 10.65 1.26 1.25
N HIS A 154 9.38 1.12 1.64
CA HIS A 154 8.23 1.38 0.76
C HIS A 154 8.27 2.79 0.17
N GLY A 155 8.45 3.80 1.02
CA GLY A 155 8.55 5.18 0.54
C GLY A 155 9.80 5.42 -0.32
N ALA A 156 10.92 4.76 -0.03
CA ALA A 156 12.17 4.95 -0.76
C ALA A 156 12.14 4.42 -2.18
N VAL A 157 11.32 3.40 -2.47
CA VAL A 157 11.28 2.74 -3.79
C VAL A 157 10.33 3.40 -4.78
N VAL A 158 9.52 4.37 -4.34
CA VAL A 158 8.63 5.15 -5.22
C VAL A 158 9.46 5.90 -6.28
N PRO A 159 9.32 5.58 -7.58
CA PRO A 159 10.15 6.19 -8.62
C PRO A 159 9.65 7.59 -8.97
N HIS A 160 10.45 8.61 -8.64
CA HIS A 160 10.17 10.00 -9.02
C HIS A 160 10.47 10.31 -10.49
N GLU A 161 11.41 9.59 -11.09
CA GLU A 161 11.83 9.81 -12.46
C GLU A 161 11.16 8.81 -13.39
N ARG A 162 10.39 9.29 -14.38
CA ARG A 162 9.70 8.44 -15.37
C ARG A 162 10.61 7.48 -16.12
N LYS A 163 11.91 7.80 -16.25
CA LYS A 163 12.90 6.94 -16.91
C LYS A 163 13.16 5.62 -16.16
N LEU A 164 12.77 5.55 -14.87
CA LEU A 164 12.90 4.34 -14.05
C LEU A 164 11.68 3.43 -14.17
N TRP A 165 10.59 3.89 -14.79
CA TRP A 165 9.36 3.09 -14.95
C TRP A 165 9.64 1.88 -15.85
N GLY A 166 9.09 0.71 -15.48
CA GLY A 166 9.36 -0.56 -16.13
C GLY A 166 10.74 -1.17 -15.82
N ASN A 167 11.54 -0.54 -14.94
CA ASN A 167 12.88 -1.02 -14.58
C ASN A 167 12.97 -1.26 -13.06
N PRO A 168 12.63 -2.46 -12.56
CA PRO A 168 12.60 -2.72 -11.13
C PRO A 168 13.99 -2.62 -10.48
N ASP A 169 15.06 -3.09 -11.14
CA ASP A 169 16.44 -2.91 -10.65
C ASP A 169 16.81 -1.42 -10.48
N GLY A 170 16.41 -0.61 -11.46
CA GLY A 170 16.58 0.84 -11.44
C GLY A 170 15.81 1.55 -10.33
N MET A 171 14.73 0.95 -9.81
CA MET A 171 13.99 1.44 -8.65
C MET A 171 14.63 0.96 -7.33
N VAL A 172 15.01 -0.31 -7.26
CA VAL A 172 15.54 -0.96 -6.04
C VAL A 172 16.89 -0.36 -5.64
N ALA A 173 17.86 -0.27 -6.54
CA ALA A 173 19.23 0.12 -6.16
C ALA A 173 19.33 1.53 -5.51
N PRO A 174 18.66 2.58 -6.04
CA PRO A 174 18.58 3.87 -5.36
C PRO A 174 17.87 3.80 -4.00
N ALA A 175 16.81 3.01 -3.89
CA ALA A 175 16.06 2.86 -2.65
C ALA A 175 16.90 2.17 -1.54
N LEU A 176 17.66 1.14 -1.89
CA LEU A 176 18.62 0.50 -0.96
C LEU A 176 19.71 1.49 -0.50
N THR A 177 20.12 2.42 -1.36
CA THR A 177 21.04 3.51 -0.98
C THR A 177 20.40 4.47 0.03
N VAL A 178 19.08 4.70 -0.06
CA VAL A 178 18.36 5.45 0.98
C VAL A 178 18.41 4.71 2.31
N CYS A 179 18.11 3.41 2.32
CA CYS A 179 18.20 2.58 3.54
C CYS A 179 19.60 2.63 4.17
N ALA A 180 20.66 2.44 3.38
CA ALA A 180 22.04 2.44 3.87
C ALA A 180 22.50 3.80 4.44
N ARG A 181 21.88 4.91 4.00
CA ARG A 181 22.15 6.24 4.55
C ARG A 181 21.37 6.54 5.82
N MET A 182 20.28 5.84 6.06
CA MET A 182 19.39 6.09 7.19
C MET A 182 19.68 5.16 8.38
N ALA A 183 20.18 3.95 8.13
CA ALA A 183 20.48 2.97 9.17
C ALA A 183 21.87 2.32 8.95
N SER A 184 22.55 2.04 10.06
CA SER A 184 23.73 1.16 10.06
C SER A 184 23.31 -0.29 9.78
N PRO A 185 24.22 -1.17 9.33
CA PRO A 185 23.94 -2.60 9.21
C PRO A 185 23.36 -3.16 10.52
N GLY A 186 22.20 -3.79 10.42
CA GLY A 186 21.42 -4.22 11.58
C GLY A 186 19.92 -4.34 11.26
N PRO A 187 19.07 -4.62 12.26
CA PRO A 187 17.65 -4.86 12.07
C PRO A 187 16.91 -3.73 11.34
N GLU A 188 17.22 -2.46 11.62
CA GLU A 188 16.63 -1.30 10.96
C GLU A 188 16.93 -1.29 9.46
N PHE A 189 18.20 -1.51 9.10
CA PHE A 189 18.62 -1.60 7.71
C PHE A 189 17.95 -2.79 7.01
N THR A 190 17.95 -3.96 7.64
CA THR A 190 17.34 -5.18 7.10
C THR A 190 15.84 -5.03 6.87
N ASN A 191 15.11 -4.39 7.80
CA ASN A 191 13.68 -4.12 7.62
C ASN A 191 13.42 -3.06 6.55
N CYS A 192 14.25 -2.01 6.47
CA CYS A 192 14.17 -1.06 5.36
C CYS A 192 14.35 -1.74 4.00
N LYS A 193 15.35 -2.63 3.87
CA LYS A 193 15.55 -3.42 2.65
C LYS A 193 14.34 -4.29 2.31
N SER A 194 13.78 -5.00 3.30
CA SER A 194 12.59 -5.81 3.04
C SER A 194 11.41 -4.96 2.57
N GLY A 195 11.29 -3.72 3.07
CA GLY A 195 10.30 -2.74 2.61
C GLY A 195 10.48 -2.28 1.17
N VAL A 196 11.72 -2.10 0.71
CA VAL A 196 12.03 -1.79 -0.69
C VAL A 196 11.51 -2.90 -1.60
N TYR A 197 11.81 -4.15 -1.27
CA TYR A 197 11.36 -5.31 -2.05
C TYR A 197 9.84 -5.47 -2.01
N ALA A 198 9.21 -5.27 -0.85
CA ALA A 198 7.76 -5.34 -0.71
C ALA A 198 7.04 -4.26 -1.54
N GLY A 199 7.58 -3.03 -1.55
CA GLY A 199 7.05 -1.96 -2.39
C GLY A 199 7.10 -2.29 -3.88
N VAL A 200 8.19 -2.88 -4.37
CA VAL A 200 8.28 -3.34 -5.77
C VAL A 200 7.33 -4.49 -6.06
N ALA A 201 7.18 -5.45 -5.13
CA ALA A 201 6.20 -6.52 -5.26
C ALA A 201 4.78 -5.96 -5.43
N ILE A 202 4.41 -4.94 -4.65
CA ILE A 202 3.14 -4.22 -4.80
C ILE A 202 3.04 -3.56 -6.17
N PHE A 203 4.08 -2.88 -6.63
CA PHE A 203 4.05 -2.23 -7.95
C PHE A 203 3.81 -3.24 -9.08
N ILE A 204 4.42 -4.42 -9.01
CA ILE A 204 4.20 -5.53 -9.95
C ILE A 204 2.76 -6.03 -9.86
N MET A 205 2.25 -6.30 -8.66
CA MET A 205 0.92 -6.84 -8.43
C MET A 205 -0.21 -5.90 -8.88
N GLU A 206 0.01 -4.59 -8.75
CA GLU A 206 -0.99 -3.55 -8.99
C GLU A 206 -0.80 -2.82 -10.34
N ASN A 207 0.08 -3.33 -11.20
CA ASN A 207 0.39 -2.75 -12.51
C ASN A 207 0.80 -1.27 -12.43
N GLN A 208 1.68 -0.93 -11.48
CA GLN A 208 2.11 0.44 -11.24
C GLN A 208 3.49 0.70 -11.85
N TYR A 209 3.70 1.93 -12.30
CA TYR A 209 4.98 2.40 -12.85
C TYR A 209 5.52 1.53 -13.99
N GLY A 210 4.63 0.88 -14.75
CA GLY A 210 4.99 0.01 -15.88
C GLY A 210 5.57 -1.35 -15.50
N LEU A 211 5.37 -1.79 -14.25
CA LEU A 211 5.70 -3.14 -13.79
C LEU A 211 4.44 -3.99 -13.74
N ASP A 212 4.48 -5.22 -14.22
CA ASP A 212 3.37 -6.17 -14.14
C ASP A 212 3.85 -7.61 -13.94
N LEU A 213 2.93 -8.51 -13.56
CA LEU A 213 3.22 -9.93 -13.29
C LEU A 213 3.70 -10.72 -14.53
N GLN A 214 3.52 -10.19 -15.74
CA GLN A 214 3.91 -10.89 -16.98
C GLN A 214 5.34 -10.54 -17.40
N SER A 215 5.75 -9.31 -17.14
CA SER A 215 7.03 -8.75 -17.58
C SER A 215 8.09 -8.75 -16.48
N ALA A 216 7.70 -8.78 -15.21
CA ALA A 216 8.63 -8.84 -14.08
C ALA A 216 8.77 -10.26 -13.54
N ASP A 217 10.01 -10.69 -13.31
CA ASP A 217 10.34 -11.89 -12.54
C ASP A 217 10.64 -11.50 -11.09
N PRO A 218 9.75 -11.78 -10.12
CA PRO A 218 9.96 -11.36 -8.73
C PRO A 218 11.23 -11.95 -8.11
N LEU A 219 11.67 -13.15 -8.53
CA LEU A 219 12.84 -13.81 -7.95
C LEU A 219 14.16 -13.29 -8.54
N ALA A 220 14.16 -12.79 -9.78
CA ALA A 220 15.35 -12.24 -10.41
C ALA A 220 15.98 -11.10 -9.59
N LEU A 221 15.13 -10.25 -8.98
CA LEU A 221 15.56 -9.15 -8.10
C LEU A 221 16.34 -9.62 -6.86
N CYS A 222 16.15 -10.88 -6.47
CA CYS A 222 16.79 -11.47 -5.30
C CYS A 222 18.11 -12.17 -5.62
N GLU A 223 18.46 -12.35 -6.90
CA GLU A 223 19.64 -13.12 -7.29
C GLU A 223 20.96 -12.45 -6.88
N SER A 224 20.98 -11.11 -6.92
CA SER A 224 22.16 -10.27 -6.63
C SER A 224 22.45 -10.10 -5.14
N GLU A 225 21.53 -10.49 -4.26
CA GLU A 225 21.66 -10.34 -2.81
C GLU A 225 22.60 -11.38 -2.20
N HIS A 226 23.23 -11.04 -1.07
CA HIS A 226 23.89 -12.04 -0.21
C HIS A 226 22.85 -12.86 0.54
N GLU A 227 23.23 -14.02 1.10
CA GLU A 227 22.30 -15.02 1.64
C GLU A 227 21.20 -14.46 2.58
N GLU A 228 21.57 -13.66 3.58
CA GLU A 228 20.59 -13.01 4.48
C GLU A 228 19.66 -12.05 3.72
N GLY A 229 20.22 -11.30 2.75
CA GLY A 229 19.46 -10.41 1.87
C GLY A 229 18.50 -11.18 0.97
N LYS A 230 18.89 -12.36 0.46
CA LYS A 230 18.04 -13.23 -0.36
C LYS A 230 16.82 -13.68 0.42
N ILE A 231 16.98 -14.12 1.67
CA ILE A 231 15.87 -14.53 2.53
C ILE A 231 14.82 -13.41 2.64
N ARG A 232 15.27 -12.17 2.88
CA ARG A 232 14.38 -11.02 3.02
C ARG A 232 13.74 -10.61 1.70
N CYS A 233 14.50 -10.62 0.61
CA CYS A 233 13.99 -10.32 -0.71
C CYS A 233 12.92 -11.33 -1.14
N ILE A 234 13.21 -12.63 -1.04
CA ILE A 234 12.28 -13.71 -1.39
C ILE A 234 11.01 -13.60 -0.55
N GLY A 235 11.14 -13.39 0.76
CA GLY A 235 9.99 -13.21 1.64
C GLY A 235 9.10 -12.04 1.23
N SER A 236 9.70 -10.89 0.89
CA SER A 236 8.98 -9.70 0.43
C SER A 236 8.38 -9.82 -0.97
N MET A 237 9.00 -10.60 -1.86
CA MET A 237 8.54 -10.82 -3.24
C MET A 237 7.51 -11.94 -3.36
N MET A 238 7.36 -12.76 -2.32
CA MET A 238 6.46 -13.92 -2.33
C MET A 238 5.01 -13.59 -2.69
N PRO A 239 4.39 -12.47 -2.22
CA PRO A 239 3.04 -12.13 -2.65
C PRO A 239 2.91 -11.94 -4.17
N ALA A 240 3.89 -11.29 -4.80
CA ALA A 240 3.90 -11.10 -6.25
C ALA A 240 4.06 -12.43 -6.99
N LEU A 241 4.98 -13.29 -6.52
CA LEU A 241 5.15 -14.63 -7.10
C LEU A 241 3.88 -15.47 -6.96
N PHE A 242 3.25 -15.45 -5.78
CA PHE A 242 2.04 -16.22 -5.51
C PHE A 242 0.86 -15.73 -6.38
N LYS A 243 0.71 -14.40 -6.54
CA LYS A 243 -0.29 -13.80 -7.44
C LYS A 243 -0.02 -14.13 -8.91
N GLN A 244 1.24 -14.15 -9.33
CA GLN A 244 1.65 -14.51 -10.71
C GLN A 244 1.17 -15.90 -11.10
N TRP A 245 1.17 -16.84 -10.16
CA TRP A 245 0.68 -18.20 -10.34
C TRP A 245 -0.75 -18.40 -9.82
N HIS A 246 -1.56 -17.34 -9.83
CA HIS A 246 -2.99 -17.39 -9.49
C HIS A 246 -3.31 -17.99 -8.12
N HIS A 247 -2.41 -17.79 -7.16
CA HIS A 247 -2.50 -18.33 -5.80
C HIS A 247 -2.48 -19.88 -5.76
N ASP A 248 -1.90 -20.52 -6.78
CA ASP A 248 -1.65 -21.97 -6.78
C ASP A 248 -0.39 -22.27 -5.97
N MET A 249 -0.59 -22.84 -4.78
CA MET A 249 0.48 -23.21 -3.84
C MET A 249 1.46 -24.23 -4.43
N GLY A 250 0.96 -25.22 -5.16
CA GLY A 250 1.78 -26.30 -5.71
C GLY A 250 2.64 -25.80 -6.85
N GLN A 251 2.06 -25.03 -7.77
CA GLN A 251 2.82 -24.40 -8.86
C GLN A 251 3.86 -23.42 -8.31
N THR A 252 3.47 -22.56 -7.36
CA THR A 252 4.41 -21.62 -6.73
C THR A 252 5.56 -22.37 -6.03
N TRP A 253 5.27 -23.46 -5.32
CA TRP A 253 6.29 -24.28 -4.68
C TRP A 253 7.24 -24.93 -5.68
N ASN A 254 6.73 -25.51 -6.77
CA ASN A 254 7.56 -26.14 -7.79
C ASN A 254 8.57 -25.15 -8.40
N ILE A 255 8.14 -23.91 -8.65
CA ILE A 255 9.02 -22.83 -9.12
C ILE A 255 10.10 -22.49 -8.08
N LEU A 256 9.72 -22.43 -6.79
CA LEU A 256 10.67 -22.17 -5.71
C LEU A 256 11.70 -23.30 -5.57
N GLU A 257 11.26 -24.56 -5.61
CA GLU A 257 12.13 -25.73 -5.51
C GLU A 257 13.10 -25.84 -6.70
N GLU A 258 12.65 -25.50 -7.90
CA GLU A 258 13.48 -25.49 -9.10
C GLU A 258 14.56 -24.39 -9.06
N ARG A 259 14.19 -23.19 -8.60
CA ARG A 259 15.04 -22.00 -8.74
C ARG A 259 15.90 -21.67 -7.54
N LEU A 260 15.52 -22.11 -6.33
CA LEU A 260 16.20 -21.72 -5.10
C LEU A 260 17.16 -22.81 -4.60
N PRO A 261 18.32 -22.43 -4.05
CA PRO A 261 19.14 -23.34 -3.28
C PRO A 261 18.35 -23.96 -2.11
N LYS A 262 18.59 -25.24 -1.83
CA LYS A 262 17.92 -25.97 -0.73
C LYS A 262 17.96 -25.24 0.62
N ALA A 263 19.06 -24.52 0.91
CA ALA A 263 19.21 -23.74 2.13
C ALA A 263 18.15 -22.62 2.30
N LEU A 264 17.58 -22.12 1.20
CA LEU A 264 16.57 -21.06 1.21
C LEU A 264 15.12 -21.59 1.22
N LEU A 265 14.91 -22.87 0.89
CA LEU A 265 13.57 -23.42 0.69
C LEU A 265 12.71 -23.42 1.96
N VAL A 266 13.31 -23.58 3.14
CA VAL A 266 12.56 -23.47 4.41
C VAL A 266 11.99 -22.06 4.62
N HIS A 267 12.77 -21.02 4.29
CA HIS A 267 12.32 -19.64 4.39
C HIS A 267 11.30 -19.29 3.31
N ALA A 268 11.47 -19.82 2.10
CA ALA A 268 10.50 -19.67 1.02
C ALA A 268 9.16 -20.33 1.37
N ALA A 269 9.18 -21.53 1.96
CA ALA A 269 7.96 -22.21 2.42
C ALA A 269 7.22 -21.39 3.48
N ASN A 270 7.94 -20.85 4.47
CA ASN A 270 7.37 -19.96 5.47
C ASN A 270 6.71 -18.72 4.84
N ALA A 271 7.41 -18.04 3.93
CA ALA A 271 6.91 -16.85 3.25
C ALA A 271 5.68 -17.15 2.37
N LEU A 272 5.63 -18.33 1.74
CA LEU A 272 4.48 -18.76 0.94
C LEU A 272 3.25 -18.98 1.84
N GLY A 273 3.44 -19.61 3.00
CA GLY A 273 2.40 -19.70 4.04
C GLY A 273 1.89 -18.33 4.51
N SER A 274 2.80 -17.40 4.78
CA SER A 274 2.45 -16.01 5.13
C SER A 274 1.66 -15.31 4.02
N SER A 275 2.07 -15.48 2.77
CA SER A 275 1.38 -14.89 1.61
C SER A 275 -0.02 -15.48 1.45
N ALA A 276 -0.18 -16.79 1.65
CA ALA A 276 -1.49 -17.43 1.64
C ALA A 276 -2.42 -16.93 2.76
N ALA A 277 -1.87 -16.58 3.93
CA ALA A 277 -2.65 -15.96 5.01
C ALA A 277 -3.12 -14.54 4.64
N ILE A 278 -2.27 -13.74 4.00
CA ILE A 278 -2.60 -12.40 3.49
C ILE A 278 -3.71 -12.49 2.44
N GLU A 279 -3.59 -13.45 1.51
CA GLU A 279 -4.58 -13.75 0.46
C GLU A 279 -5.82 -14.50 0.98
N ARG A 280 -5.89 -14.76 2.29
CA ARG A 280 -7.04 -15.39 2.98
C ARG A 280 -7.40 -16.77 2.42
N ILE A 281 -6.40 -17.50 1.95
CA ILE A 281 -6.56 -18.90 1.56
C ILE A 281 -7.00 -19.69 2.78
N THR A 282 -8.09 -20.45 2.67
CA THR A 282 -8.66 -21.17 3.82
C THR A 282 -7.67 -22.17 4.41
N LEU A 283 -7.81 -22.46 5.72
CA LEU A 283 -6.97 -23.42 6.43
C LEU A 283 -6.92 -24.80 5.73
N ALA A 284 -8.05 -25.25 5.17
CA ALA A 284 -8.11 -26.52 4.45
C ALA A 284 -7.24 -26.51 3.17
N ILE A 285 -7.32 -25.44 2.38
CA ILE A 285 -6.54 -25.30 1.14
C ILE A 285 -5.05 -25.15 1.46
N ILE A 286 -4.69 -24.32 2.43
CA ILE A 286 -3.28 -24.13 2.80
C ILE A 286 -2.66 -25.41 3.39
N THR A 287 -3.42 -26.20 4.16
CA THR A 287 -2.92 -27.46 4.70
C THR A 287 -2.56 -28.44 3.58
N ALA A 288 -3.48 -28.66 2.63
CA ALA A 288 -3.21 -29.51 1.48
C ALA A 288 -2.06 -28.98 0.61
N GLY A 289 -1.96 -27.65 0.44
CA GLY A 289 -0.86 -27.01 -0.30
C GLY A 289 0.50 -27.18 0.39
N CYS A 290 0.59 -26.98 1.70
CA CYS A 290 1.83 -27.18 2.46
C CYS A 290 2.25 -28.66 2.52
N GLU A 291 1.30 -29.59 2.60
CA GLU A 291 1.59 -31.04 2.60
C GLU A 291 2.29 -31.50 1.31
N HIS A 292 1.96 -30.88 0.17
CA HIS A 292 2.62 -31.16 -1.12
C HIS A 292 4.13 -30.92 -1.09
N MET A 293 4.61 -30.01 -0.24
CA MET A 293 6.02 -29.64 -0.14
C MET A 293 6.88 -30.69 0.57
N GLY A 294 6.26 -31.58 1.36
CA GLY A 294 6.96 -32.53 2.21
C GLY A 294 7.69 -31.90 3.40
N HIS A 295 8.13 -32.73 4.35
CA HIS A 295 8.90 -32.28 5.51
C HIS A 295 10.36 -31.96 5.11
N PRO A 296 10.99 -30.87 5.62
CA PRO A 296 10.51 -29.96 6.69
C PRO A 296 9.71 -28.74 6.20
N TYR A 297 9.46 -28.61 4.90
CA TYR A 297 8.90 -27.40 4.31
C TYR A 297 7.42 -27.20 4.65
N SER A 298 6.66 -28.30 4.74
CA SER A 298 5.26 -28.30 5.17
C SER A 298 5.06 -27.59 6.51
N ASP A 299 5.90 -27.89 7.49
CA ASP A 299 5.81 -27.34 8.85
C ASP A 299 6.16 -25.85 8.87
N SER A 300 7.15 -25.46 8.08
CA SER A 300 7.55 -24.07 7.94
C SER A 300 6.46 -23.23 7.27
N CYS A 301 5.83 -23.77 6.22
CA CYS A 301 4.67 -23.19 5.53
C CYS A 301 3.49 -22.97 6.47
N LEU A 302 3.10 -23.99 7.23
CA LEU A 302 2.01 -23.87 8.21
C LEU A 302 2.34 -22.89 9.34
N THR A 303 3.59 -22.81 9.77
CA THR A 303 4.05 -21.82 10.75
C THR A 303 3.85 -20.39 10.22
N GLY A 304 4.32 -20.11 9.00
CA GLY A 304 4.19 -18.78 8.40
C GLY A 304 2.73 -18.35 8.22
N TYR A 305 1.86 -19.28 7.83
CA TYR A 305 0.42 -19.02 7.74
C TYR A 305 -0.19 -18.64 9.09
N LYS A 306 0.08 -19.42 10.15
CA LYS A 306 -0.47 -19.19 11.50
C LYS A 306 0.01 -17.88 12.11
N GLU A 307 1.31 -17.63 12.08
CA GLU A 307 1.91 -16.41 12.62
C GLU A 307 1.35 -15.16 11.93
N THR A 308 1.09 -15.24 10.63
CA THR A 308 0.54 -14.11 9.87
C THR A 308 -0.95 -13.90 10.16
N GLN A 309 -1.73 -14.96 10.32
CA GLN A 309 -3.14 -14.86 10.72
C GLN A 309 -3.34 -14.16 12.06
N GLU A 310 -2.40 -14.30 13.01
CA GLU A 310 -2.46 -13.60 14.29
C GLU A 310 -2.26 -12.07 14.17
N LEU A 311 -1.79 -11.58 13.02
CA LEU A 311 -1.52 -10.17 12.73
C LEU A 311 -2.62 -9.47 11.90
N LEU A 312 -3.59 -10.23 11.38
CA LEU A 312 -4.68 -9.76 10.49
C LEU A 312 -6.04 -9.69 11.22
#